data_AF-A0A1F5ANV1-F1
#
_entry.id   AF-A0A1F5ANV1-F1
#
_cell.length_a   1.000
_cell.length_b   1.000
_cell.length_c   1.000
_cell.angle_alpha   90.00
_cell.angle_beta   90.00
_cell.angle_gamma   90.00
#
_symmetry.space_group_name_H-M   'P 1'
#
loop_
_entity.id
_entity.type
_entity.pdbx_description
1 polymer ?
#
loop_
_entity_poly.entity_id
_entity_poly.type
_entity_poly.pdbx_seq_one_letter_code
_entity_poly.pdbx_strand_id
1 'polypeptide(L)'
;MKRTAVYALGLLSLAAFLVLKLAVEKPPAVAEEMRRAADLMSKETAAVRACREAAGLAIEADADVNRTGLIGLQTSPITTSLGNLEAKRTTTNPDFAALVVFLLHQAGVRRGDSVAVGASGSFPALTVAALCAAEILGVRALVIGSLGASEWGANDPRFDWLSLTRCLGRSGGLSFETLALSVGGDGDTGRDMSPRGREMIVEEAGSSGLPFLEEPDLEKNVNLRLALYDRAAGAAGVRAFVNIGGGYANLGTDSEILKLSPGLASFSRLPPAERRGVIFAMAGRGVPVIHLLYIKGLCDRYRLPWDPRPLPFPGKGPLYGLRGGSPGLFLAIAAVYFTLVLGLAFWGIRGGAVRSGED
;
A
#
# COMPACT_ATOMS: atom_id res chain seq x y z
N MET A 1 32.46 -9.85 -41.27
CA MET A 1 32.23 -8.51 -40.68
C MET A 1 33.58 -7.94 -40.25
N LYS A 2 33.93 -6.70 -40.60
CA LYS A 2 35.23 -6.10 -40.24
C LYS A 2 35.34 -5.94 -38.72
N ARG A 3 36.52 -6.20 -38.13
CA ARG A 3 36.76 -6.02 -36.67
C ARG A 3 36.34 -4.63 -36.16
N THR A 4 36.53 -3.60 -36.99
CA THR A 4 36.09 -2.23 -36.72
C THR A 4 34.57 -2.08 -36.55
N ALA A 5 33.76 -2.83 -37.31
CA ALA A 5 32.31 -2.81 -37.17
C ALA A 5 31.85 -3.47 -35.86
N VAL A 6 32.56 -4.52 -35.40
CA VAL A 6 32.31 -5.15 -34.10
C VAL A 6 32.59 -4.17 -32.96
N TYR A 7 33.73 -3.47 -33.00
CA TYR A 7 34.06 -2.47 -31.98
C TYR A 7 33.09 -1.28 -31.98
N ALA A 8 32.68 -0.80 -33.16
CA ALA A 8 31.70 0.28 -33.30
C ALA A 8 30.33 -0.12 -32.72
N LEU A 9 29.86 -1.35 -32.98
CA LEU A 9 28.64 -1.88 -32.38
C LEU A 9 28.77 -2.00 -30.86
N GLY A 10 29.90 -2.51 -30.34
CA GLY A 10 30.14 -2.59 -28.91
C GLY A 10 30.11 -1.23 -28.21
N LEU A 11 30.74 -0.21 -28.79
CA LEU A 11 30.72 1.16 -28.28
C LEU A 11 29.32 1.78 -28.35
N LEU A 12 28.58 1.55 -29.44
CA LEU A 12 27.20 2.01 -29.59
C LEU A 12 26.29 1.38 -28.53
N SER A 13 26.39 0.07 -28.30
CA SER A 13 25.63 -0.63 -27.26
C SER A 13 25.97 -0.12 -25.87
N LEU A 14 27.26 0.13 -25.58
CA LEU A 14 27.68 0.72 -24.31
C LEU A 14 27.16 2.14 -24.12
N ALA A 15 27.23 2.98 -25.15
CA ALA A 15 26.69 4.34 -25.12
C ALA A 15 25.17 4.36 -24.93
N ALA A 16 24.44 3.50 -25.66
CA ALA A 16 23.00 3.36 -25.49
C ALA A 16 22.62 2.87 -24.09
N PHE A 17 23.37 1.90 -23.54
CA PHE A 17 23.21 1.45 -22.16
C PHE A 17 23.45 2.57 -21.15
N LEU A 18 24.52 3.35 -21.30
CA LEU A 18 24.82 4.47 -20.41
C LEU A 18 23.77 5.58 -20.49
N VAL A 19 23.28 5.90 -21.69
CA VAL A 19 22.19 6.87 -21.88
C VAL A 19 20.89 6.36 -21.24
N LEU A 20 20.53 5.09 -21.42
CA LEU A 20 19.37 4.49 -20.75
C LEU A 20 19.52 4.57 -19.23
N LYS A 21 20.68 4.18 -18.72
CA LYS A 21 20.97 4.20 -17.28
C LYS A 21 20.90 5.60 -16.70
N LEU A 22 21.45 6.62 -17.37
CA LEU A 22 21.55 7.97 -16.81
C LEU A 22 20.33 8.85 -17.10
N ALA A 23 19.69 8.69 -18.26
CA ALA A 23 18.58 9.54 -18.69
C ALA A 23 17.20 8.96 -18.31
N VAL A 24 17.07 7.64 -18.18
CA VAL A 24 15.79 6.95 -17.95
C VAL A 24 15.65 6.45 -16.51
N GLU A 25 16.74 6.05 -15.83
CA GLU A 25 16.70 5.64 -14.42
C GLU A 25 16.72 6.86 -13.49
N LYS A 26 15.66 7.66 -13.54
CA LYS A 26 15.41 8.69 -12.53
C LYS A 26 14.56 8.11 -11.40
N PRO A 27 14.85 8.47 -10.13
CA PRO A 27 13.98 8.12 -9.02
C PRO A 27 12.58 8.71 -9.23
N PRO A 28 11.55 8.19 -8.54
CA PRO A 28 10.21 8.79 -8.56
C PRO A 28 10.27 10.28 -8.25
N ALA A 29 9.40 11.07 -8.89
CA ALA A 29 9.32 12.52 -8.63
C ALA A 29 9.04 12.83 -7.14
N VAL A 30 8.39 11.91 -6.44
CA VAL A 30 8.05 11.99 -5.01
C VAL A 30 9.06 11.26 -4.11
N ALA A 31 10.27 10.99 -4.57
CA ALA A 31 11.25 10.20 -3.82
C ALA A 31 11.64 10.83 -2.48
N GLU A 32 11.56 12.15 -2.34
CA GLU A 32 11.84 12.83 -1.08
C GLU A 32 10.68 12.66 -0.09
N GLU A 33 9.43 12.86 -0.54
CA GLU A 33 8.23 12.58 0.24
C GLU A 33 8.17 11.11 0.67
N MET A 34 8.59 10.19 -0.20
CA MET A 34 8.69 8.77 0.13
C MET A 34 9.65 8.53 1.30
N ARG A 35 10.85 9.12 1.28
CA ARG A 35 11.83 8.98 2.38
C ARG A 35 11.29 9.57 3.68
N ARG A 36 10.73 10.78 3.61
CA ARG A 36 10.13 11.46 4.76
C ARG A 36 8.98 10.66 5.38
N ALA A 37 8.17 10.00 4.54
CA ALA A 37 7.08 9.14 5.02
C ALA A 37 7.61 7.87 5.69
N ALA A 38 8.67 7.25 5.16
CA ALA A 38 9.33 6.13 5.82
C ALA A 38 9.95 6.55 7.17
N ASP A 39 10.62 7.69 7.23
CA ASP A 39 11.16 8.24 8.48
C ASP A 39 10.05 8.51 9.51
N LEU A 40 8.93 9.09 9.07
CA LEU A 40 7.79 9.36 9.93
C LEU A 40 7.16 8.05 10.44
N MET A 41 6.98 7.05 9.58
CA MET A 41 6.47 5.74 10.00
C MET A 41 7.38 5.06 11.03
N SER A 42 8.70 5.20 10.89
CA SER A 42 9.64 4.69 11.89
C SER A 42 9.46 5.37 13.26
N LYS A 43 9.28 6.70 13.27
CA LYS A 43 9.02 7.48 14.49
C LYS A 43 7.68 7.13 15.13
N GLU A 44 6.61 7.06 14.35
CA GLU A 44 5.28 6.73 14.83
C GLU A 44 5.18 5.28 15.30
N THR A 45 5.91 4.36 14.67
CA THR A 45 6.05 2.97 15.17
C THR A 45 6.70 2.95 16.55
N ALA A 46 7.74 3.75 16.78
CA ALA A 46 8.34 3.88 18.10
C ALA A 46 7.40 4.50 19.13
N ALA A 47 6.56 5.47 18.73
CA ALA A 47 5.52 6.04 19.61
C ALA A 47 4.45 4.99 19.99
N VAL A 48 4.00 4.19 19.02
CA VAL A 48 3.07 3.07 19.24
C VAL A 48 3.67 2.05 20.21
N ARG A 49 4.92 1.66 19.99
CA ARG A 49 5.67 0.79 20.92
C ARG A 49 5.64 1.35 22.34
N ALA A 50 6.02 2.62 22.52
CA ALA A 50 6.07 3.25 23.83
C ALA A 50 4.68 3.30 24.49
N CYS A 51 3.62 3.58 23.73
CA CYS A 51 2.26 3.57 24.25
C CYS A 51 1.80 2.18 24.69
N ARG A 52 2.18 1.13 23.95
CA ARG A 52 1.88 -0.25 24.31
C ARG A 52 2.64 -0.68 25.57
N GLU A 53 3.93 -0.37 25.66
CA GLU A 53 4.75 -0.62 26.85
C GLU A 53 4.20 0.16 28.07
N ALA A 54 3.77 1.42 27.90
CA ALA A 54 3.15 2.23 28.95
C ALA A 54 1.78 1.69 29.43
N ALA A 55 1.06 0.95 28.59
CA ALA A 55 -0.15 0.21 28.97
C ALA A 55 0.16 -1.09 29.73
N GLY A 56 1.44 -1.37 30.03
CA GLY A 56 1.87 -2.59 30.72
C GLY A 56 1.82 -3.84 29.85
N LEU A 57 1.80 -3.67 28.53
CA LEU A 57 1.67 -4.76 27.57
C LEU A 57 3.04 -5.12 27.00
N ALA A 58 3.51 -6.33 27.35
CA ALA A 58 4.76 -6.85 26.85
C ALA A 58 4.71 -7.07 25.33
N ILE A 59 5.87 -6.92 24.69
CA ILE A 59 6.08 -7.25 23.29
C ILE A 59 6.73 -8.62 23.22
N GLU A 60 6.01 -9.58 22.66
CA GLU A 60 6.47 -10.95 22.48
C GLU A 60 7.65 -11.00 21.50
N ALA A 61 8.87 -11.19 22.00
CA ALA A 61 10.07 -11.12 21.17
C ALA A 61 10.08 -12.15 20.03
N ASP A 62 9.49 -13.32 20.26
CA ASP A 62 9.40 -14.39 19.26
C ASP A 62 8.38 -14.12 18.17
N ALA A 63 7.40 -13.24 18.40
CA ALA A 63 6.35 -12.83 17.46
C ALA A 63 6.64 -11.45 16.84
N ASP A 64 7.19 -10.52 17.59
CA ASP A 64 7.59 -9.18 17.15
C ASP A 64 9.11 -9.01 17.28
N VAL A 65 9.84 -9.73 16.42
CA VAL A 65 11.31 -9.77 16.42
C VAL A 65 11.98 -8.40 16.27
N ASN A 66 11.28 -7.44 15.66
CA ASN A 66 11.75 -6.07 15.49
C ASN A 66 11.26 -5.13 16.59
N ARG A 67 10.53 -5.67 17.58
CA ARG A 67 9.98 -4.98 18.76
C ARG A 67 9.19 -3.72 18.39
N THR A 68 8.32 -3.83 17.40
CA THR A 68 7.58 -2.72 16.81
C THR A 68 6.36 -2.30 17.63
N GLY A 69 5.82 -3.21 18.45
CA GLY A 69 4.55 -3.03 19.15
C GLY A 69 3.32 -3.18 18.27
N LEU A 70 3.49 -3.44 16.96
CA LEU A 70 2.43 -3.53 15.96
C LEU A 70 1.99 -4.97 15.67
N ILE A 71 2.64 -5.97 16.25
CA ILE A 71 2.25 -7.38 16.13
C ILE A 71 1.37 -7.76 17.34
N GLY A 72 0.18 -8.25 17.06
CA GLY A 72 -0.76 -8.70 18.09
C GLY A 72 -0.49 -10.10 18.62
N LEU A 73 -1.54 -10.69 19.18
CA LEU A 73 -1.52 -12.04 19.74
C LEU A 73 -1.80 -13.07 18.63
N GLN A 74 -1.35 -14.32 18.84
CA GLN A 74 -1.76 -15.43 17.98
C GLN A 74 -3.28 -15.58 18.01
N THR A 75 -3.88 -15.54 19.20
CA THR A 75 -5.33 -15.59 19.39
C THR A 75 -5.77 -14.73 20.55
N SER A 76 -7.02 -14.29 20.52
CA SER A 76 -7.67 -13.41 21.48
C SER A 76 -9.19 -13.56 21.34
N PRO A 77 -9.99 -13.02 22.28
CA PRO A 77 -11.44 -12.95 22.13
C PRO A 77 -11.92 -12.21 20.87
N ILE A 78 -11.16 -11.21 20.39
CA ILE A 78 -11.49 -10.35 19.23
C ILE A 78 -10.80 -10.80 17.94
N THR A 79 -10.18 -11.99 17.93
CA THR A 79 -9.60 -12.57 16.73
C THR A 79 -10.71 -13.03 15.79
N THR A 80 -10.66 -12.61 14.53
CA THR A 80 -11.68 -12.93 13.52
C THR A 80 -11.27 -14.07 12.60
N SER A 81 -10.01 -14.09 12.16
CA SER A 81 -9.55 -15.00 11.11
C SER A 81 -8.07 -15.32 11.23
N LEU A 82 -7.63 -16.38 10.53
CA LEU A 82 -6.23 -16.79 10.47
C LEU A 82 -5.34 -15.68 9.89
N GLY A 83 -4.13 -15.56 10.42
CA GLY A 83 -3.16 -14.56 10.00
C GLY A 83 -1.82 -15.19 9.63
N ASN A 84 -1.13 -14.62 8.64
CA ASN A 84 0.24 -14.99 8.35
C ASN A 84 1.19 -14.02 9.09
N LEU A 85 1.92 -14.54 10.08
CA LEU A 85 2.82 -13.75 10.93
C LEU A 85 3.92 -13.05 10.12
N GLU A 86 4.53 -13.72 9.14
CA GLU A 86 5.55 -13.13 8.26
C GLU A 86 4.98 -11.93 7.48
N ALA A 87 3.74 -12.04 6.99
CA ALA A 87 3.06 -10.95 6.31
C ALA A 87 2.84 -9.74 7.25
N LYS A 88 2.48 -9.99 8.52
CA LYS A 88 2.29 -8.91 9.51
C LYS A 88 3.61 -8.22 9.84
N ARG A 89 4.67 -9.00 10.07
CA ARG A 89 6.04 -8.45 10.29
C ARG A 89 6.51 -7.66 9.09
N THR A 90 6.29 -8.17 7.88
CA THR A 90 6.66 -7.50 6.65
C THR A 90 6.08 -6.09 6.57
N THR A 91 4.82 -5.90 6.95
CA THR A 91 4.18 -4.57 6.88
C THR A 91 4.68 -3.58 7.92
N THR A 92 5.47 -4.01 8.92
CA THR A 92 6.16 -3.10 9.86
C THR A 92 7.39 -2.42 9.24
N ASN A 93 7.80 -2.82 8.04
CA ASN A 93 8.84 -2.13 7.28
C ASN A 93 8.42 -0.67 6.98
N PRO A 94 9.21 0.34 7.41
CA PRO A 94 8.88 1.75 7.20
C PRO A 94 8.68 2.15 5.72
N ASP A 95 9.29 1.43 4.78
CA ASP A 95 9.12 1.69 3.35
C ASP A 95 7.70 1.35 2.84
N PHE A 96 6.82 0.76 3.65
CA PHE A 96 5.39 0.71 3.31
C PHE A 96 4.76 2.11 3.27
N ALA A 97 5.20 3.06 4.12
CA ALA A 97 4.74 4.44 4.02
C ALA A 97 5.22 5.11 2.72
N ALA A 98 6.48 4.86 2.34
CA ALA A 98 7.01 5.27 1.06
C ALA A 98 6.22 4.68 -0.12
N LEU A 99 5.83 3.41 -0.04
CA LEU A 99 4.98 2.78 -1.04
C LEU A 99 3.63 3.48 -1.13
N VAL A 100 2.98 3.79 0.00
CA VAL A 100 1.69 4.50 -0.04
C VAL A 100 1.82 5.90 -0.64
N VAL A 101 2.89 6.65 -0.33
CA VAL A 101 3.18 7.93 -1.01
C VAL A 101 3.28 7.75 -2.52
N PHE A 102 4.05 6.77 -2.97
CA PHE A 102 4.23 6.48 -4.39
C PHE A 102 2.88 6.15 -5.06
N LEU A 103 2.05 5.32 -4.43
CA LEU A 103 0.75 4.91 -4.95
C LEU A 103 -0.28 6.05 -4.97
N LEU A 104 -0.31 6.90 -3.94
CA LEU A 104 -1.18 8.08 -3.91
C LEU A 104 -0.79 9.08 -5.00
N HIS A 105 0.50 9.30 -5.21
CA HIS A 105 0.99 10.12 -6.32
C HIS A 105 0.58 9.52 -7.68
N GLN A 106 0.70 8.19 -7.87
CA GLN A 106 0.23 7.52 -9.09
C GLN A 106 -1.30 7.61 -9.28
N ALA A 107 -2.06 7.63 -8.20
CA ALA A 107 -3.50 7.87 -8.21
C ALA A 107 -3.86 9.34 -8.52
N GLY A 108 -2.87 10.23 -8.67
CA GLY A 108 -3.07 11.64 -8.98
C GLY A 108 -3.61 12.44 -7.80
N VAL A 109 -3.32 12.00 -6.57
CA VAL A 109 -3.62 12.70 -5.32
C VAL A 109 -2.63 13.86 -5.15
N ARG A 110 -3.14 15.00 -4.69
CA ARG A 110 -2.41 16.24 -4.45
C ARG A 110 -2.68 16.77 -3.05
N ARG A 111 -1.79 17.63 -2.55
CA ARG A 111 -1.97 18.33 -1.28
C ARG A 111 -3.35 18.99 -1.20
N GLY A 112 -4.03 18.81 -0.07
CA GLY A 112 -5.38 19.32 0.19
C GLY A 112 -6.52 18.38 -0.24
N ASP A 113 -6.23 17.34 -1.02
CA ASP A 113 -7.24 16.33 -1.38
C ASP A 113 -7.68 15.51 -0.16
N SER A 114 -8.86 14.89 -0.26
CA SER A 114 -9.35 13.93 0.73
C SER A 114 -9.12 12.50 0.23
N VAL A 115 -8.57 11.65 1.09
CA VAL A 115 -8.32 10.23 0.84
C VAL A 115 -9.13 9.41 1.84
N ALA A 116 -10.03 8.57 1.33
CA ALA A 116 -10.80 7.65 2.16
C ALA A 116 -9.94 6.41 2.48
N VAL A 117 -9.96 5.95 3.72
CA VAL A 117 -9.14 4.84 4.22
C VAL A 117 -10.03 3.83 4.93
N GLY A 118 -10.21 2.67 4.30
CA GLY A 118 -10.87 1.53 4.93
C GLY A 118 -9.83 0.69 5.67
N ALA A 119 -9.70 0.87 6.98
CA ALA A 119 -8.62 0.33 7.79
C ALA A 119 -9.05 -0.94 8.55
N SER A 120 -8.67 -2.13 8.05
CA SER A 120 -8.87 -3.35 8.85
C SER A 120 -7.88 -3.42 10.01
N GLY A 121 -8.40 -3.74 11.21
CA GLY A 121 -7.59 -4.09 12.38
C GLY A 121 -6.58 -5.21 12.14
N SER A 122 -6.74 -6.01 11.09
CA SER A 122 -5.81 -7.08 10.71
C SER A 122 -4.42 -6.59 10.32
N PHE A 123 -4.26 -5.37 9.82
CA PHE A 123 -2.96 -4.84 9.39
C PHE A 123 -2.69 -3.45 9.99
N PRO A 124 -2.45 -3.36 11.30
CA PRO A 124 -2.25 -2.08 11.99
C PRO A 124 -1.07 -1.28 11.42
N ALA A 125 0.04 -1.95 11.09
CA ALA A 125 1.21 -1.30 10.50
C ALA A 125 0.91 -0.60 9.16
N LEU A 126 -0.02 -1.14 8.35
CA LEU A 126 -0.46 -0.48 7.11
C LEU A 126 -1.36 0.73 7.38
N THR A 127 -2.08 0.75 8.52
CA THR A 127 -2.78 1.95 8.98
C THR A 127 -1.76 3.05 9.28
N VAL A 128 -0.72 2.75 10.07
CA VAL A 128 0.37 3.70 10.35
C VAL A 128 1.01 4.20 9.05
N ALA A 129 1.32 3.29 8.12
CA ALA A 129 1.90 3.63 6.82
C ALA A 129 1.03 4.60 6.02
N ALA A 130 -0.27 4.34 5.93
CA ALA A 130 -1.21 5.19 5.19
C ALA A 130 -1.37 6.57 5.81
N LEU A 131 -1.43 6.66 7.14
CA LEU A 131 -1.52 7.93 7.86
C LEU A 131 -0.24 8.76 7.71
N CYS A 132 0.94 8.13 7.82
CA CYS A 132 2.22 8.82 7.59
C CYS A 132 2.34 9.36 6.16
N ALA A 133 1.92 8.58 5.17
CA ALA A 133 1.90 9.02 3.77
C ALA A 133 0.93 10.19 3.56
N ALA A 134 -0.25 10.14 4.19
CA ALA A 134 -1.23 11.21 4.11
C ALA A 134 -0.71 12.52 4.72
N GLU A 135 -0.09 12.45 5.90
CA GLU A 135 0.54 13.58 6.58
C GLU A 135 1.61 14.23 5.70
N ILE A 136 2.54 13.44 5.16
CA ILE A 136 3.65 13.97 4.35
C ILE A 136 3.16 14.62 3.06
N LEU A 137 2.13 14.06 2.42
CA LEU A 137 1.52 14.64 1.22
C LEU A 137 0.61 15.84 1.54
N GLY A 138 0.29 16.06 2.82
CA GLY A 138 -0.65 17.10 3.27
C GLY A 138 -2.06 16.86 2.73
N VAL A 139 -2.52 15.61 2.76
CA VAL A 139 -3.88 15.22 2.37
C VAL A 139 -4.69 14.80 3.59
N ARG A 140 -6.01 14.97 3.51
CA ARG A 140 -6.92 14.63 4.60
C ARG A 140 -7.21 13.13 4.58
N ALA A 141 -6.74 12.40 5.59
CA ALA A 141 -7.07 10.98 5.76
C ALA A 141 -8.41 10.84 6.50
N LEU A 142 -9.41 10.30 5.78
CA LEU A 142 -10.75 10.01 6.30
C LEU A 142 -10.86 8.52 6.57
N VAL A 143 -10.88 8.11 7.83
CA VAL A 143 -10.63 6.70 8.22
C VAL A 143 -11.88 6.05 8.78
N ILE A 144 -12.22 4.86 8.28
CA ILE A 144 -13.17 3.95 8.93
C ILE A 144 -12.40 2.69 9.32
N GLY A 145 -12.37 2.38 10.62
CA GLY A 145 -11.57 1.28 11.18
C GLY A 145 -12.42 0.12 11.69
N SER A 146 -11.96 -1.12 11.51
CA SER A 146 -12.56 -2.29 12.17
C SER A 146 -11.81 -2.66 13.44
N LEU A 147 -12.53 -2.91 14.54
CA LEU A 147 -11.91 -3.28 15.83
C LEU A 147 -11.51 -4.77 15.89
N GLY A 148 -12.29 -5.64 15.26
CA GLY A 148 -11.93 -7.04 15.05
C GLY A 148 -10.75 -7.16 14.08
N ALA A 149 -9.86 -8.11 14.37
CA ALA A 149 -8.61 -8.29 13.65
C ALA A 149 -8.25 -9.77 13.51
N SER A 150 -7.57 -10.13 12.41
CA SER A 150 -6.98 -11.47 12.26
C SER A 150 -5.91 -11.74 13.33
N GLU A 151 -5.47 -12.99 13.44
CA GLU A 151 -4.25 -13.33 14.19
C GLU A 151 -3.12 -12.35 13.85
N TRP A 152 -2.35 -11.98 14.87
CA TRP A 152 -1.20 -11.08 14.80
C TRP A 152 -1.51 -9.63 14.36
N GLY A 153 -2.78 -9.28 14.14
CA GLY A 153 -3.24 -7.90 13.88
C GLY A 153 -3.35 -7.06 15.16
N ALA A 154 -4.19 -6.04 15.17
CA ALA A 154 -4.54 -5.29 16.37
C ALA A 154 -5.58 -6.04 17.23
N ASN A 155 -5.28 -7.28 17.59
CA ASN A 155 -6.21 -8.21 18.24
C ASN A 155 -5.95 -8.38 19.74
N ASP A 156 -5.13 -7.57 20.42
CA ASP A 156 -5.17 -7.55 21.90
C ASP A 156 -6.30 -6.60 22.32
N PRO A 157 -7.37 -7.04 23.03
CA PRO A 157 -8.44 -6.15 23.48
C PRO A 157 -7.96 -4.98 24.34
N ARG A 158 -6.77 -5.07 24.94
CA ARG A 158 -6.17 -3.99 25.73
C ARG A 158 -5.37 -3.00 24.87
N PHE A 159 -5.15 -3.32 23.60
CA PHE A 159 -4.45 -2.49 22.63
C PHE A 159 -4.91 -2.81 21.20
N ASP A 160 -6.19 -2.56 20.96
CA ASP A 160 -6.86 -2.79 19.70
C ASP A 160 -6.60 -1.66 18.68
N TRP A 161 -7.31 -1.69 17.55
CA TRP A 161 -7.15 -0.68 16.51
C TRP A 161 -7.51 0.74 16.99
N LEU A 162 -8.49 0.88 17.88
CA LEU A 162 -8.86 2.18 18.44
C LEU A 162 -7.78 2.71 19.40
N SER A 163 -7.22 1.83 20.24
CA SER A 163 -6.10 2.16 21.12
C SER A 163 -4.87 2.61 20.32
N LEU A 164 -4.57 1.93 19.22
CA LEU A 164 -3.54 2.30 18.26
C LEU A 164 -3.78 3.72 17.70
N THR A 165 -4.99 4.02 17.20
CA THR A 165 -5.26 5.33 16.62
C THR A 165 -5.29 6.46 17.67
N ARG A 166 -5.75 6.19 18.90
CA ARG A 166 -5.59 7.13 20.03
C ARG A 166 -4.13 7.38 20.39
N CYS A 167 -3.25 6.38 20.27
CA CYS A 167 -1.81 6.57 20.42
C CYS A 167 -1.28 7.53 19.35
N LEU A 168 -1.58 7.26 18.08
CA LEU A 168 -1.14 8.07 16.95
C LEU A 168 -1.65 9.51 17.02
N GLY A 169 -2.90 9.72 17.45
CA GLY A 169 -3.45 11.07 17.63
C GLY A 169 -2.74 11.84 18.76
N ARG A 170 -2.30 11.17 19.82
CA ARG A 170 -1.60 11.78 20.96
C ARG A 170 -0.11 12.06 20.70
N SER A 171 0.52 11.38 19.73
CA SER A 171 1.92 11.65 19.38
C SER A 171 2.10 13.06 18.79
N GLY A 172 1.02 13.62 18.22
CA GLY A 172 1.02 14.94 17.57
C GLY A 172 1.72 14.96 16.20
N GLY A 173 2.20 13.80 15.72
CA GLY A 173 2.92 13.68 14.45
C GLY A 173 2.01 13.44 13.24
N LEU A 174 0.72 13.16 13.44
CA LEU A 174 -0.23 12.80 12.39
C LEU A 174 -1.56 13.54 12.54
N SER A 175 -2.10 14.02 11.43
CA SER A 175 -3.45 14.58 11.33
C SER A 175 -4.36 13.67 10.51
N PHE A 176 -5.44 13.16 11.12
CA PHE A 176 -6.44 12.31 10.46
C PHE A 176 -7.78 12.36 11.18
N GLU A 177 -8.84 12.00 10.46
CA GLU A 177 -10.22 11.98 10.95
C GLU A 177 -10.73 10.54 11.00
N THR A 178 -10.94 9.98 12.20
CA THR A 178 -11.67 8.71 12.35
C THR A 178 -13.16 8.98 12.23
N LEU A 179 -13.77 8.58 11.12
CA LEU A 179 -15.18 8.84 10.82
C LEU A 179 -16.13 7.85 11.48
N ALA A 180 -15.71 6.58 11.58
CA ALA A 180 -16.51 5.54 12.19
C ALA A 180 -15.68 4.30 12.54
N LEU A 181 -16.26 3.47 13.40
CA LEU A 181 -15.76 2.16 13.75
C LEU A 181 -16.74 1.08 13.27
N SER A 182 -16.25 -0.14 13.03
CA SER A 182 -17.09 -1.32 12.84
C SER A 182 -16.56 -2.51 13.62
N VAL A 183 -17.39 -3.55 13.74
CA VAL A 183 -16.96 -4.82 14.36
C VAL A 183 -15.84 -5.46 13.55
N GLY A 184 -15.96 -5.48 12.21
CA GLY A 184 -15.11 -6.30 11.37
C GLY A 184 -15.51 -7.77 11.40
N GLY A 185 -14.59 -8.66 11.02
CA GLY A 185 -14.86 -10.09 10.90
C GLY A 185 -15.89 -10.41 9.80
N ASP A 186 -16.39 -11.64 9.83
CA ASP A 186 -17.37 -12.11 8.87
C ASP A 186 -18.67 -11.32 8.96
N GLY A 187 -19.17 -10.87 7.81
CA GLY A 187 -20.34 -10.00 7.70
C GLY A 187 -20.13 -8.58 8.20
N ASP A 188 -18.92 -8.20 8.63
CA ASP A 188 -18.65 -6.96 9.38
C ASP A 188 -19.47 -6.86 10.69
N THR A 189 -19.97 -8.00 11.18
CA THR A 189 -20.72 -8.16 12.44
C THR A 189 -20.03 -9.13 13.40
N GLY A 190 -18.85 -9.64 13.04
CA GLY A 190 -18.07 -10.55 13.87
C GLY A 190 -18.72 -11.92 14.07
N ARG A 191 -19.25 -12.54 13.01
CA ARG A 191 -19.80 -13.92 13.14
C ARG A 191 -18.74 -14.99 13.41
N ASP A 192 -17.49 -14.65 13.16
CA ASP A 192 -16.29 -15.49 13.30
C ASP A 192 -15.52 -15.25 14.60
N MET A 193 -15.99 -14.35 15.48
CA MET A 193 -15.41 -14.12 16.81
C MET A 193 -16.27 -14.72 17.93
N SER A 194 -15.69 -14.79 19.14
CA SER A 194 -16.44 -15.20 20.32
C SER A 194 -17.53 -14.17 20.67
N PRO A 195 -18.69 -14.59 21.22
CA PRO A 195 -19.72 -13.66 21.69
C PRO A 195 -19.16 -12.60 22.65
N ARG A 196 -18.27 -13.02 23.56
CA ARG A 196 -17.60 -12.13 24.51
C ARG A 196 -16.68 -11.12 23.81
N GLY A 197 -15.95 -11.53 22.77
CA GLY A 197 -15.13 -10.62 21.97
C GLY A 197 -15.97 -9.56 21.26
N ARG A 198 -17.12 -9.95 20.72
CA ARG A 198 -18.06 -9.00 20.12
C ARG A 198 -18.59 -8.00 21.15
N GLU A 199 -18.96 -8.46 22.34
CA GLU A 199 -19.36 -7.57 23.45
C GLU A 199 -18.27 -6.55 23.78
N MET A 200 -17.01 -6.99 23.92
CA MET A 200 -15.87 -6.10 24.19
C MET A 200 -15.72 -5.01 23.11
N ILE A 201 -15.87 -5.37 21.83
CA ILE A 201 -15.81 -4.43 20.71
C ILE A 201 -16.94 -3.40 20.77
N VAL A 202 -18.17 -3.84 21.07
CA VAL A 202 -19.34 -2.95 21.16
C VAL A 202 -19.21 -2.02 22.36
N GLU A 203 -18.74 -2.52 23.51
CA GLU A 203 -18.43 -1.72 24.70
C GLU A 203 -17.36 -0.65 24.40
N GLU A 204 -16.26 -1.05 23.76
CA GLU A 204 -15.16 -0.15 23.41
C GLU A 204 -15.61 0.93 22.40
N ALA A 205 -16.33 0.52 21.35
CA ALA A 205 -16.90 1.46 20.37
C ALA A 205 -17.88 2.44 21.02
N GLY A 206 -18.75 1.97 21.94
CA GLY A 206 -19.69 2.81 22.68
C GLY A 206 -18.99 3.85 23.55
N SER A 207 -17.86 3.49 24.18
CA SER A 207 -17.06 4.41 25.00
C SER A 207 -16.31 5.47 24.19
N SER A 208 -16.13 5.24 22.89
CA SER A 208 -15.33 6.11 22.02
C SER A 208 -16.02 7.42 21.62
N GLY A 209 -17.35 7.45 21.64
CA GLY A 209 -18.15 8.55 21.09
C GLY A 209 -18.12 8.66 19.56
N LEU A 210 -17.44 7.75 18.86
CA LEU A 210 -17.40 7.69 17.41
C LEU A 210 -18.65 6.99 16.86
N PRO A 211 -19.10 7.35 15.63
CA PRO A 211 -20.11 6.57 14.94
C PRO A 211 -19.71 5.09 14.84
N PHE A 212 -20.64 4.20 15.14
CA PHE A 212 -20.42 2.76 15.07
C PHE A 212 -21.31 2.16 13.98
N LEU A 213 -20.70 1.45 13.04
CA LEU A 213 -21.36 0.83 11.90
C LEU A 213 -21.70 -0.62 12.24
N GLU A 214 -22.99 -0.88 12.43
CA GLU A 214 -23.56 -2.20 12.59
C GLU A 214 -24.72 -2.38 11.60
N GLU A 215 -24.39 -2.88 10.42
CA GLU A 215 -25.37 -3.16 9.36
C GLU A 215 -25.00 -4.49 8.69
N PRO A 216 -25.80 -5.56 8.87
CA PRO A 216 -25.50 -6.89 8.34
C PRO A 216 -25.72 -7.02 6.83
N ASP A 217 -26.52 -6.14 6.22
CA ASP A 217 -26.69 -6.12 4.77
C ASP A 217 -25.50 -5.41 4.11
N LEU A 218 -24.75 -6.12 3.26
CA LEU A 218 -23.52 -5.61 2.65
C LEU A 218 -23.75 -4.32 1.86
N GLU A 219 -24.82 -4.24 1.06
CA GLU A 219 -25.07 -3.07 0.22
C GLU A 219 -25.36 -1.83 1.07
N LYS A 220 -26.25 -1.95 2.07
CA LYS A 220 -26.54 -0.87 3.02
C LYS A 220 -25.30 -0.47 3.80
N ASN A 221 -24.54 -1.45 4.28
CA ASN A 221 -23.30 -1.25 5.01
C ASN A 221 -22.28 -0.45 4.20
N VAL A 222 -22.11 -0.79 2.92
CA VAL A 222 -21.23 -0.07 1.99
C VAL A 222 -21.76 1.34 1.71
N ASN A 223 -23.07 1.50 1.51
CA ASN A 223 -23.68 2.80 1.29
C ASN A 223 -23.54 3.74 2.49
N LEU A 224 -23.64 3.23 3.72
CA LEU A 224 -23.39 4.01 4.95
C LEU A 224 -21.95 4.51 5.00
N ARG A 225 -20.97 3.67 4.68
CA ARG A 225 -19.55 4.06 4.62
C ARG A 225 -19.29 5.13 3.57
N LEU A 226 -19.85 4.94 2.37
CA LEU A 226 -19.73 5.93 1.29
C LEU A 226 -20.33 7.27 1.69
N ALA A 227 -21.50 7.28 2.34
CA ALA A 227 -22.13 8.52 2.81
C ALA A 227 -21.29 9.25 3.86
N LEU A 228 -20.60 8.52 4.75
CA LEU A 228 -19.67 9.11 5.71
C LEU A 228 -18.47 9.76 5.02
N TYR A 229 -17.86 9.06 4.05
CA TYR A 229 -16.76 9.62 3.26
C TYR A 229 -17.20 10.84 2.45
N ASP A 230 -18.34 10.78 1.78
CA ASP A 230 -18.88 11.87 0.96
C ASP A 230 -19.16 13.11 1.83
N ARG A 231 -19.75 12.92 3.02
CA ARG A 231 -20.01 14.00 3.97
C ARG A 231 -18.71 14.68 4.44
N ALA A 232 -17.71 13.88 4.81
CA ALA A 232 -16.46 14.41 5.37
C ALA A 232 -15.54 15.05 4.31
N ALA A 233 -15.53 14.50 3.09
CA ALA A 233 -14.80 15.05 1.96
C ALA A 233 -15.46 16.34 1.39
N GLY A 234 -16.77 16.48 1.55
CA GLY A 234 -17.54 17.62 1.08
C GLY A 234 -17.58 17.70 -0.45
N ALA A 235 -17.76 18.91 -0.99
CA ALA A 235 -17.94 19.13 -2.43
C ALA A 235 -16.73 18.70 -3.29
N ALA A 236 -15.51 18.68 -2.72
CA ALA A 236 -14.32 18.23 -3.41
C ALA A 236 -14.29 16.70 -3.62
N GLY A 237 -15.05 15.95 -2.82
CA GLY A 237 -15.13 14.50 -2.90
C GLY A 237 -13.85 13.77 -2.51
N VAL A 238 -13.92 12.44 -2.55
CA VAL A 238 -12.78 11.55 -2.28
C VAL A 238 -11.93 11.43 -3.55
N ARG A 239 -10.63 11.72 -3.44
CA ARG A 239 -9.69 11.63 -4.56
C ARG A 239 -9.15 10.23 -4.79
N ALA A 240 -8.98 9.46 -3.72
CA ALA A 240 -8.54 8.07 -3.78
C ALA A 240 -9.09 7.30 -2.57
N PHE A 241 -9.25 5.99 -2.74
CA PHE A 241 -9.60 5.08 -1.65
C PHE A 241 -8.45 4.12 -1.36
N VAL A 242 -7.99 4.08 -0.11
CA VAL A 242 -6.99 3.14 0.38
C VAL A 242 -7.68 2.04 1.16
N ASN A 243 -7.71 0.83 0.61
CA ASN A 243 -8.13 -0.35 1.34
C ASN A 243 -6.93 -0.98 2.06
N ILE A 244 -7.05 -1.21 3.37
CA ILE A 244 -6.07 -1.94 4.16
C ILE A 244 -6.68 -3.26 4.62
N GLY A 245 -6.00 -4.36 4.30
CA GLY A 245 -6.41 -5.68 4.76
C GLY A 245 -7.63 -6.22 4.04
N GLY A 246 -8.25 -7.24 4.66
CA GLY A 246 -9.34 -8.02 4.07
C GLY A 246 -10.69 -7.83 4.77
N GLY A 247 -11.03 -6.60 5.17
CA GLY A 247 -12.30 -6.33 5.84
C GLY A 247 -13.49 -6.66 4.93
N TYR A 248 -14.48 -7.39 5.47
CA TYR A 248 -15.65 -7.87 4.73
C TYR A 248 -16.35 -6.76 3.92
N ALA A 249 -16.70 -5.65 4.57
CA ALA A 249 -17.36 -4.52 3.92
C ALA A 249 -16.52 -3.87 2.81
N ASN A 250 -15.19 -3.87 2.94
CA ASN A 250 -14.32 -3.27 1.92
C ASN A 250 -14.17 -4.16 0.70
N LEU A 251 -14.02 -5.48 0.91
CA LEU A 251 -13.82 -6.46 -0.17
C LEU A 251 -15.13 -6.80 -0.88
N GLY A 252 -16.22 -6.94 -0.12
CA GLY A 252 -17.46 -7.53 -0.59
C GLY A 252 -17.37 -9.06 -0.68
N THR A 253 -18.35 -9.67 -1.35
CA THR A 253 -18.51 -11.13 -1.44
C THR A 253 -18.30 -11.68 -2.85
N ASP A 254 -18.10 -10.81 -3.85
CA ASP A 254 -17.87 -11.23 -5.22
C ASP A 254 -16.44 -11.74 -5.44
N SER A 255 -16.29 -12.84 -6.20
CA SER A 255 -14.99 -13.46 -6.49
C SER A 255 -14.08 -12.61 -7.38
N GLU A 256 -14.59 -11.57 -8.05
CA GLU A 256 -13.75 -10.59 -8.76
C GLU A 256 -12.69 -9.96 -7.85
N ILE A 257 -12.89 -9.94 -6.51
CA ILE A 257 -11.88 -9.42 -5.58
C ILE A 257 -10.54 -10.14 -5.69
N LEU A 258 -10.56 -11.45 -5.99
CA LEU A 258 -9.36 -12.28 -6.12
C LEU A 258 -8.51 -11.93 -7.35
N LYS A 259 -9.07 -11.18 -8.30
CA LYS A 259 -8.38 -10.74 -9.53
C LYS A 259 -7.72 -9.38 -9.36
N LEU A 260 -8.00 -8.65 -8.27
CA LEU A 260 -7.42 -7.33 -8.06
C LEU A 260 -5.92 -7.41 -7.81
N SER A 261 -5.17 -6.64 -8.57
CA SER A 261 -3.73 -6.51 -8.34
C SER A 261 -3.45 -5.72 -7.06
N PRO A 262 -2.47 -6.12 -6.24
CA PRO A 262 -2.09 -5.35 -5.05
C PRO A 262 -1.40 -4.03 -5.44
N GLY A 263 -1.58 -2.99 -4.62
CA GLY A 263 -1.11 -1.62 -4.91
C GLY A 263 -2.20 -0.82 -5.61
N LEU A 264 -1.88 -0.07 -6.66
CA LEU A 264 -2.92 0.62 -7.46
C LEU A 264 -3.70 -0.43 -8.25
N ALA A 265 -4.97 -0.62 -7.87
CA ALA A 265 -5.81 -1.71 -8.38
C ALA A 265 -6.41 -1.38 -9.76
N SER A 266 -6.50 -2.41 -10.59
CA SER A 266 -7.15 -2.36 -11.91
C SER A 266 -8.41 -3.22 -11.89
N PHE A 267 -9.49 -2.71 -12.46
CA PHE A 267 -10.81 -3.35 -12.44
C PHE A 267 -11.22 -3.74 -13.85
N SER A 268 -11.41 -5.04 -14.09
CA SER A 268 -11.95 -5.56 -15.36
C SER A 268 -13.47 -5.53 -15.40
N ARG A 269 -14.11 -5.74 -14.25
CA ARG A 269 -15.56 -5.85 -14.10
C ARG A 269 -15.97 -5.30 -12.74
N LEU A 270 -17.13 -4.65 -12.70
CA LEU A 270 -17.77 -4.25 -11.46
C LEU A 270 -18.86 -5.28 -11.09
N PRO A 271 -18.79 -5.89 -9.90
CA PRO A 271 -19.87 -6.70 -9.35
C PRO A 271 -21.19 -5.94 -9.21
N PRO A 272 -22.34 -6.62 -9.16
CA PRO A 272 -23.62 -6.01 -8.80
C PRO A 272 -23.59 -5.51 -7.34
N ALA A 273 -24.45 -4.55 -7.00
CA ALA A 273 -24.36 -3.78 -5.75
C ALA A 273 -24.42 -4.64 -4.48
N GLU A 274 -25.24 -5.70 -4.51
CA GLU A 274 -25.50 -6.61 -3.39
C GLU A 274 -24.28 -7.44 -2.98
N ARG A 275 -23.28 -7.56 -3.87
CA ARG A 275 -22.03 -8.30 -3.63
C ARG A 275 -20.79 -7.40 -3.62
N ARG A 276 -20.99 -6.10 -3.75
CA ARG A 276 -19.95 -5.10 -3.99
C ARG A 276 -19.42 -4.57 -2.67
N GLY A 277 -18.12 -4.72 -2.42
CA GLY A 277 -17.46 -4.00 -1.33
C GLY A 277 -17.16 -2.54 -1.66
N VAL A 278 -16.74 -1.76 -0.65
CA VAL A 278 -16.36 -0.35 -0.81
C VAL A 278 -15.33 -0.16 -1.92
N ILE A 279 -14.39 -1.09 -2.08
CA ILE A 279 -13.38 -1.06 -3.15
C ILE A 279 -14.03 -0.91 -4.53
N PHE A 280 -14.98 -1.79 -4.86
CA PHE A 280 -15.63 -1.77 -6.16
C PHE A 280 -16.63 -0.62 -6.28
N ALA A 281 -17.22 -0.17 -5.17
CA ALA A 281 -18.11 0.98 -5.17
C ALA A 281 -17.36 2.29 -5.48
N MET A 282 -16.18 2.47 -4.89
CA MET A 282 -15.27 3.58 -5.20
C MET A 282 -14.79 3.52 -6.65
N ALA A 283 -14.36 2.34 -7.12
CA ALA A 283 -13.98 2.15 -8.51
C ALA A 283 -15.12 2.48 -9.49
N GLY A 284 -16.36 2.09 -9.17
CA GLY A 284 -17.55 2.42 -9.95
C GLY A 284 -17.89 3.91 -10.00
N ARG A 285 -17.38 4.70 -9.05
CA ARG A 285 -17.46 6.18 -9.04
C ARG A 285 -16.26 6.84 -9.75
N GLY A 286 -15.36 6.05 -10.34
CA GLY A 286 -14.14 6.55 -10.96
C GLY A 286 -13.06 6.99 -9.95
N VAL A 287 -13.22 6.65 -8.67
CA VAL A 287 -12.21 6.93 -7.63
C VAL A 287 -11.11 5.86 -7.71
N PRO A 288 -9.85 6.24 -7.93
CA PRO A 288 -8.71 5.31 -7.88
C PRO A 288 -8.64 4.55 -6.55
N VAL A 289 -8.39 3.24 -6.63
CA VAL A 289 -8.29 2.38 -5.44
C VAL A 289 -6.87 1.87 -5.25
N ILE A 290 -6.34 2.09 -4.07
CA ILE A 290 -5.09 1.51 -3.59
C ILE A 290 -5.43 0.33 -2.68
N HIS A 291 -5.15 -0.88 -3.13
CA HIS A 291 -5.44 -2.13 -2.43
C HIS A 291 -4.19 -2.66 -1.72
N LEU A 292 -4.10 -2.38 -0.42
CA LEU A 292 -3.04 -2.84 0.47
C LEU A 292 -3.44 -4.18 1.14
N LEU A 293 -3.42 -5.23 0.32
CA LEU A 293 -3.58 -6.63 0.73
C LEU A 293 -2.66 -7.47 -0.18
N TYR A 294 -2.59 -8.78 0.08
CA TYR A 294 -1.68 -9.70 -0.61
C TYR A 294 -0.23 -9.23 -0.52
N ILE A 295 0.28 -9.17 0.72
CA ILE A 295 1.56 -8.54 1.08
C ILE A 295 2.73 -9.10 0.28
N LYS A 296 2.73 -10.40 -0.02
CA LYS A 296 3.75 -11.03 -0.87
C LYS A 296 3.76 -10.40 -2.27
N GLY A 297 2.60 -10.23 -2.89
CA GLY A 297 2.47 -9.55 -4.18
C GLY A 297 2.88 -8.08 -4.14
N LEU A 298 2.62 -7.36 -3.03
CA LEU A 298 3.17 -6.01 -2.85
C LEU A 298 4.70 -6.03 -2.80
N CYS A 299 5.29 -6.97 -2.06
CA CYS A 299 6.74 -7.10 -1.95
C CYS A 299 7.38 -7.40 -3.30
N ASP A 300 6.84 -8.34 -4.06
CA ASP A 300 7.37 -8.73 -5.36
C ASP A 300 7.23 -7.60 -6.39
N ARG A 301 6.07 -6.93 -6.42
CA ARG A 301 5.78 -5.83 -7.37
C ARG A 301 6.60 -4.58 -7.10
N TYR A 302 6.76 -4.22 -5.82
CA TYR A 302 7.40 -2.97 -5.40
C TYR A 302 8.80 -3.17 -4.80
N ARG A 303 9.33 -4.39 -4.88
CA ARG A 303 10.69 -4.78 -4.46
C ARG A 303 10.96 -4.47 -2.98
N LEU A 304 9.98 -4.71 -2.13
CA LEU A 304 10.14 -4.64 -0.66
C LEU A 304 10.63 -6.00 -0.14
N PRO A 305 11.49 -6.04 0.89
CA PRO A 305 11.92 -7.29 1.50
C PRO A 305 10.76 -8.00 2.21
N TRP A 306 10.70 -9.33 2.09
CA TRP A 306 9.77 -10.20 2.81
C TRP A 306 10.33 -10.58 4.19
N ASP A 307 9.52 -10.39 5.23
CA ASP A 307 9.84 -10.67 6.65
C ASP A 307 11.24 -10.21 7.09
N PRO A 308 11.60 -8.93 6.90
CA PRO A 308 12.97 -8.46 7.14
C PRO A 308 13.35 -8.48 8.63
N ARG A 309 14.53 -9.04 8.92
CA ARG A 309 15.14 -9.10 10.25
C ARG A 309 16.65 -8.80 10.13
N PRO A 310 17.13 -7.62 10.57
CA PRO A 310 16.37 -6.49 11.10
C PRO A 310 15.52 -5.78 10.03
N LEU A 311 14.65 -4.85 10.45
CA LEU A 311 13.98 -3.93 9.52
C LEU A 311 15.01 -3.14 8.69
N PRO A 312 14.73 -2.88 7.41
CA PRO A 312 15.58 -2.01 6.60
C PRO A 312 15.54 -0.58 7.16
N PHE A 313 16.62 0.16 6.93
CA PHE A 313 16.65 1.59 7.24
C PHE A 313 15.59 2.33 6.41
N PRO A 314 14.82 3.24 7.01
CA PRO A 314 13.84 4.06 6.28
C PRO A 314 14.49 4.80 5.12
N GLY A 315 13.78 4.94 3.99
CA GLY A 315 14.31 5.71 2.88
C GLY A 315 15.34 4.96 2.03
N LYS A 316 15.64 3.70 2.35
CA LYS A 316 16.69 2.90 1.70
C LYS A 316 16.10 1.58 1.19
N GLY A 317 15.99 1.46 -0.13
CA GLY A 317 15.58 0.20 -0.73
C GLY A 317 15.42 0.26 -2.25
N PRO A 318 15.18 -0.88 -2.90
CA PRO A 318 14.96 -0.92 -4.34
C PRO A 318 13.69 -0.19 -4.79
N LEU A 319 12.74 0.06 -3.88
CA LEU A 319 11.50 0.83 -4.10
C LEU A 319 11.80 2.23 -4.68
N TYR A 320 12.86 2.89 -4.23
CA TYR A 320 13.24 4.24 -4.67
C TYR A 320 13.89 4.28 -6.06
N GLY A 321 14.25 3.10 -6.58
CA GLY A 321 14.70 2.92 -7.97
C GLY A 321 13.56 2.51 -8.92
N LEU A 322 12.31 2.45 -8.43
CA LEU A 322 11.16 2.23 -9.32
C LEU A 322 11.01 3.41 -10.28
N ARG A 323 10.70 3.09 -11.54
CA ARG A 323 10.81 4.00 -12.67
C ARG A 323 9.93 5.24 -12.51
N GLY A 324 10.54 6.42 -12.56
CA GLY A 324 9.89 7.68 -12.97
C GLY A 324 10.04 7.98 -14.47
N GLY A 325 10.76 7.14 -15.23
CA GLY A 325 11.09 7.37 -16.65
C GLY A 325 9.90 7.23 -17.59
N SER A 326 9.85 8.04 -18.65
CA SER A 326 8.78 8.01 -19.66
C SER A 326 8.96 6.81 -20.62
N PRO A 327 7.94 5.95 -20.80
CA PRO A 327 7.99 4.86 -21.79
C PRO A 327 8.30 5.36 -23.20
N GLY A 328 7.87 6.58 -23.54
CA GLY A 328 8.17 7.23 -24.82
C GLY A 328 9.65 7.53 -25.02
N LEU A 329 10.38 7.97 -23.99
CA LEU A 329 11.82 8.20 -24.09
C LEU A 329 12.59 6.88 -24.28
N PHE A 330 12.16 5.82 -23.57
CA PHE A 330 12.72 4.49 -23.78
C PHE A 330 12.52 4.00 -25.22
N LEU A 331 11.29 4.11 -25.74
CA LEU A 331 10.97 3.71 -27.12
C LEU A 331 11.74 4.54 -28.15
N ALA A 332 11.91 5.84 -27.93
CA ALA A 332 12.70 6.71 -28.79
C ALA A 332 14.18 6.30 -28.80
N ILE A 333 14.79 6.05 -27.63
CA ILE A 333 16.18 5.60 -27.51
C ILE A 333 16.34 4.22 -28.18
N ALA A 334 15.40 3.29 -27.96
CA ALA A 334 15.42 1.97 -28.59
C ALA A 334 15.33 2.07 -30.13
N ALA A 335 14.44 2.91 -30.66
CA ALA A 335 14.31 3.12 -32.10
C ALA A 335 15.59 3.71 -32.72
N VAL A 336 16.20 4.72 -32.07
CA VAL A 336 17.49 5.28 -32.50
C VAL A 336 18.60 4.22 -32.44
N TYR A 337 18.65 3.41 -31.39
CA TYR A 337 19.62 2.33 -31.28
C TYR A 337 19.48 1.29 -32.40
N PHE A 338 18.26 0.78 -32.66
CA PHE A 338 18.04 -0.22 -33.69
C PHE A 338 18.33 0.30 -35.10
N THR A 339 17.98 1.55 -35.40
CA THR A 339 18.31 2.18 -36.70
C THR A 339 19.82 2.30 -36.90
N LEU A 340 20.58 2.69 -35.88
CA LEU A 340 22.04 2.76 -35.93
C LEU A 340 22.70 1.38 -36.09
N VAL A 341 22.20 0.36 -35.37
CA VAL A 341 22.68 -1.01 -35.50
C VAL A 341 22.44 -1.55 -36.93
N LEU A 342 21.24 -1.35 -37.48
CA LEU A 342 20.91 -1.78 -38.84
C LEU A 342 21.75 -1.06 -39.90
N GLY A 343 21.98 0.24 -39.75
CA GLY A 343 22.85 1.02 -40.63
C GLY A 343 24.30 0.52 -40.63
N LEU A 344 24.85 0.26 -39.43
CA LEU A 344 26.22 -0.27 -39.27
C LEU A 344 26.36 -1.70 -39.80
N ALA A 345 25.35 -2.55 -39.59
CA ALA A 345 25.32 -3.91 -40.13
C ALA A 345 25.29 -3.90 -41.67
N PHE A 346 24.43 -3.07 -42.28
CA PHE A 346 24.32 -2.95 -43.73
C PHE A 346 25.60 -2.40 -44.38
N TRP A 347 26.23 -1.40 -43.75
CA TRP A 347 27.53 -0.87 -44.19
C TRP A 347 28.64 -1.94 -44.09
N GLY A 348 28.65 -2.72 -43.01
CA GLY A 348 29.59 -3.82 -42.82
C GLY A 348 29.46 -4.96 -43.83
N ILE A 349 28.25 -5.21 -44.34
CA ILE A 349 27.96 -6.21 -45.39
C ILE A 349 28.37 -5.67 -46.77
N ARG A 350 27.95 -4.44 -47.13
CA ARG A 350 28.31 -3.82 -48.43
C ARG A 350 29.82 -3.61 -48.59
N GLY A 351 30.52 -3.24 -47.53
CA GLY A 351 31.98 -3.07 -47.55
C GLY A 351 32.80 -4.38 -47.62
N GLY A 352 32.13 -5.54 -47.56
CA GLY A 352 32.73 -6.87 -47.81
C GLY A 352 32.54 -7.35 -49.25
N ALA A 353 31.43 -6.99 -49.90
CA ALA A 353 31.11 -7.41 -51.28
C ALA A 353 31.95 -6.70 -52.36
N VAL A 354 32.49 -5.51 -52.07
CA VAL A 354 33.28 -4.73 -53.05
C VAL A 354 34.74 -5.21 -53.19
N ARG A 355 35.21 -6.14 -52.33
CA ARG A 355 36.60 -6.64 -52.37
C ARG A 355 36.76 -8.06 -52.93
N SER A 356 35.70 -8.69 -53.42
CA SER A 356 35.76 -10.04 -54.02
C SER A 356 35.58 -10.02 -55.55
N GLY A 357 35.92 -8.91 -56.20
CA GLY A 357 35.74 -8.70 -57.65
C GLY A 357 36.98 -8.17 -58.39
N GLU A 358 38.15 -8.18 -57.76
CA GLU A 358 39.44 -7.99 -58.42
C GLU A 358 40.34 -9.16 -58.00
N ASP A 359 40.24 -10.25 -58.75
CA ASP A 359 41.30 -11.23 -59.00
C ASP A 359 41.19 -11.67 -60.46
#